data_AF-A0A5B0M4U3-F1
#
_entry.id   AF-A0A5B0M4U3-F1
#
_cell.length_a   1.000
_cell.length_b   1.000
_cell.length_c   1.000
_cell.angle_alpha   90.00
_cell.angle_beta   90.00
_cell.angle_gamma   90.00
#
_symmetry.space_group_name_H-M   'P 1'
#
loop_
_entity.id
_entity.type
_entity.pdbx_description
1 polymer ?
#
loop_
_entity_poly.entity_id
_entity_poly.type
_entity_poly.pdbx_seq_one_letter_code
_entity_poly.pdbx_strand_id
1 'polypeptide(L)'
;MSLSSLADLISNSVQTIEKAVAESAKAQHNQTRYARAHPVTPYEVLEAVDLIVAACAELTSKVQDSTGFICKHALAFNVSSAIRVAVEGHIPEILRPAGPTGMDIQEIAQKCDANPLRLERVLRLLVSHHIFTSPKKRWFANNRHSLALDTGKSAEELPRELNSEKYMGPNTLPALITHSTDEMFKSSSHLTECILEPSSSRSFFGDQSPFSHAFETGMDFRTFLQLSYDQEVRLKRFITATECLSRIGASDQGLSGYNWGTIGNGLMVDVGGGVGHVALSLARSYPRLRIVLQDRAEVIVQAQAFWQKHFPQAVSSKRVILEAHNLFDVQNRRGVRVFFVRFVIREWNDETAVKILKNLSEASSSSTKLILVERTVTNWSQESVNDCPLQTWEILKDVKLSQHVQSSFCHDAAHPQILEETGRPLIDLLDSQLMLYGSGRERTLEELVLMLHAANWKVEKISRPGTSSLTQLICKAIIKSEDEMESIGGWEKKAAVVSASSAPPVDPSSAPTISQLPDQATDSAPSDQLESDLPSLTNSTDHEDPGVSLPVTDPQPVDHTQADQSAMDSQPEP
;
A
#
# COMPACT_ATOMS: atom_id res chain seq x y z
N MET A 1 8.30 26.66 2.35
CA MET A 1 8.30 27.87 1.48
C MET A 1 7.51 29.04 2.11
N SER A 2 7.60 30.26 1.55
CA SER A 2 6.71 31.39 1.94
C SER A 2 5.33 31.27 1.27
N LEU A 3 4.29 31.94 1.79
CA LEU A 3 2.94 31.90 1.18
C LEU A 3 2.94 32.40 -0.27
N SER A 4 3.65 33.50 -0.55
CA SER A 4 3.78 34.03 -1.91
C SER A 4 4.50 33.05 -2.83
N SER A 5 5.58 32.42 -2.35
CA SER A 5 6.31 31.41 -3.13
C SER A 5 5.46 30.19 -3.46
N LEU A 6 4.56 29.77 -2.56
CA LEU A 6 3.61 28.68 -2.82
C LEU A 6 2.56 29.09 -3.86
N ALA A 7 2.04 30.32 -3.78
CA ALA A 7 1.09 30.85 -4.76
C ALA A 7 1.70 30.97 -6.16
N ASP A 8 2.95 31.42 -6.25
CA ASP A 8 3.71 31.48 -7.50
C ASP A 8 3.92 30.07 -8.09
N LEU A 9 4.28 29.09 -7.24
CA LEU A 9 4.48 27.71 -7.67
C LEU A 9 3.18 27.09 -8.23
N ILE A 10 2.05 27.31 -7.56
CA ILE A 10 0.73 26.88 -8.04
C ILE A 10 0.43 27.53 -9.38
N SER A 11 0.60 28.85 -9.49
CA SER A 11 0.29 29.62 -10.70
C SER A 11 1.13 29.18 -11.91
N ASN A 12 2.44 28.99 -11.71
CA ASN A 12 3.35 28.53 -12.75
C ASN A 12 3.00 27.11 -13.22
N SER A 13 2.67 26.22 -12.28
CA SER A 13 2.28 24.83 -12.59
C SER A 13 0.95 24.77 -13.34
N VAL A 14 -0.02 25.62 -13.00
CA VAL A 14 -1.29 25.75 -13.75
C VAL A 14 -1.02 26.16 -15.19
N GLN A 15 -0.15 27.15 -15.42
CA GLN A 15 0.22 27.59 -16.77
C GLN A 15 0.85 26.46 -17.61
N THR A 16 1.70 25.62 -16.99
CA THR A 16 2.27 24.44 -17.65
C THR A 16 1.19 23.48 -18.13
N ILE A 17 0.20 23.17 -17.28
CA ILE A 17 -0.92 22.28 -17.62
C ILE A 17 -1.77 22.89 -18.74
N GLU A 18 -2.17 24.15 -18.61
CA GLU A 18 -3.00 24.84 -19.61
C GLU A 18 -2.33 24.91 -20.98
N LYS A 19 -1.02 25.19 -21.01
CA LYS A 19 -0.22 25.18 -22.24
C LYS A 19 -0.24 23.80 -22.90
N ALA A 20 0.03 22.74 -22.14
CA ALA A 20 0.03 21.37 -22.67
C ALA A 20 -1.35 20.93 -23.19
N VAL A 21 -2.43 21.31 -22.49
CA VAL A 21 -3.81 21.06 -22.94
C VAL A 21 -4.11 21.81 -24.25
N ALA A 22 -3.70 23.07 -24.37
CA ALA A 22 -3.88 23.86 -25.58
C ALA A 22 -3.09 23.29 -26.78
N GLU A 23 -1.88 22.79 -26.55
CA GLU A 23 -1.06 22.13 -27.59
C GLU A 23 -1.67 20.79 -28.04
N SER A 24 -2.17 19.98 -27.09
CA SER A 24 -2.87 18.72 -27.38
C SER A 24 -4.16 18.93 -28.19
N ALA A 25 -4.95 19.95 -27.84
CA ALA A 25 -6.15 20.32 -28.57
C ALA A 25 -5.85 20.73 -30.03
N LYS A 26 -4.74 21.47 -30.26
CA LYS A 26 -4.27 21.81 -31.61
C LYS A 26 -3.82 20.58 -32.39
N ALA A 27 -3.12 19.64 -31.75
CA ALA A 27 -2.68 18.40 -32.38
C ALA A 27 -3.84 17.48 -32.78
N GLN A 28 -4.89 17.39 -31.95
CA GLN A 28 -6.10 16.63 -32.25
C GLN A 28 -6.91 17.20 -33.42
N HIS A 29 -6.84 18.52 -33.66
CA HIS A 29 -7.49 19.15 -34.83
C HIS A 29 -6.82 18.74 -36.17
N ASN A 30 -5.56 18.31 -36.13
CA ASN A 30 -4.75 17.99 -37.32
C ASN A 30 -4.62 16.48 -37.60
N GLN A 31 -5.19 15.60 -36.78
CA GLN A 31 -5.07 14.14 -36.97
C GLN A 31 -6.32 13.53 -37.63
N THR A 32 -6.11 12.87 -38.77
CA THR A 32 -7.11 12.04 -39.46
C THR A 32 -7.43 10.76 -38.65
N ARG A 33 -8.68 10.29 -38.77
CA ARG A 33 -9.41 9.34 -37.90
C ARG A 33 -8.79 7.97 -37.55
N TYR A 34 -7.54 7.65 -37.89
CA TYR A 34 -7.02 6.28 -37.80
C TYR A 34 -5.80 6.01 -36.90
N ALA A 35 -5.39 6.95 -36.03
CA ALA A 35 -4.35 6.69 -35.04
C ALA A 35 -4.86 6.96 -33.61
N ARG A 36 -5.56 5.99 -33.00
CA ARG A 36 -5.87 6.01 -31.56
C ARG A 36 -4.96 5.03 -30.81
N ALA A 37 -3.72 5.44 -30.59
CA ALA A 37 -3.05 5.12 -29.33
C ALA A 37 -3.52 6.20 -28.34
N HIS A 38 -3.97 5.83 -27.14
CA HIS A 38 -4.29 6.82 -26.11
C HIS A 38 -3.04 7.70 -25.88
N PRO A 39 -3.15 9.04 -25.96
CA PRO A 39 -1.99 9.88 -25.72
C PRO A 39 -1.56 9.70 -24.27
N VAL A 40 -0.33 9.21 -24.09
CA VAL A 40 0.34 9.21 -22.78
C VAL A 40 0.42 10.66 -22.32
N THR A 41 -0.09 10.96 -21.12
CA THR A 41 0.01 12.31 -20.54
C THR A 41 1.49 12.72 -20.47
N PRO A 42 1.89 13.88 -21.02
CA PRO A 42 3.26 14.35 -20.95
C PRO A 42 3.76 14.43 -19.52
N TYR A 43 5.05 14.18 -19.34
CA TYR A 43 5.66 14.13 -18.01
C TYR A 43 5.54 15.48 -17.30
N GLU A 44 5.77 16.60 -18.00
CA GLU A 44 5.66 17.94 -17.41
C GLU A 44 4.27 18.25 -16.85
N VAL A 45 3.22 17.61 -17.38
CA VAL A 45 1.84 17.77 -16.89
C VAL A 45 1.63 16.99 -15.59
N LEU A 46 2.17 15.77 -15.51
CA LEU A 46 2.08 14.95 -14.29
C LEU A 46 2.83 15.61 -13.13
N GLU A 47 4.02 16.13 -13.40
CA GLU A 47 4.83 16.86 -12.43
C GLU A 47 4.15 18.16 -11.96
N ALA A 48 3.60 18.95 -12.89
CA ALA A 48 2.85 20.16 -12.53
C ALA A 48 1.62 19.85 -11.65
N VAL A 49 0.92 18.74 -11.89
CA VAL A 49 -0.19 18.30 -11.04
C VAL A 49 0.30 17.97 -9.63
N ASP A 50 1.37 17.17 -9.51
CA ASP A 50 1.94 16.80 -8.22
C ASP A 50 2.40 18.06 -7.44
N LEU A 51 2.99 19.04 -8.12
CA LEU A 51 3.41 20.33 -7.55
C LEU A 51 2.23 21.14 -7.01
N ILE A 52 1.14 21.25 -7.77
CA ILE A 52 -0.07 21.95 -7.31
C ILE A 52 -0.62 21.28 -6.06
N VAL A 53 -0.74 19.95 -6.06
CA VAL A 53 -1.29 19.20 -4.92
C VAL A 53 -0.44 19.42 -3.66
N ALA A 54 0.88 19.28 -3.77
CA ALA A 54 1.81 19.49 -2.66
C ALA A 54 1.78 20.95 -2.16
N ALA A 55 1.82 21.92 -3.08
CA ALA A 55 1.75 23.34 -2.76
C ALA A 55 0.44 23.73 -2.08
N CYS A 56 -0.70 23.20 -2.54
CA CYS A 56 -1.99 23.41 -1.88
C CYS A 56 -2.02 22.79 -0.47
N ALA A 57 -1.39 21.62 -0.26
CA ALA A 57 -1.31 20.99 1.04
C ALA A 57 -0.46 21.82 2.03
N GLU A 58 0.74 22.25 1.64
CA GLU A 58 1.59 23.13 2.46
C GLU A 58 0.94 24.50 2.70
N LEU A 59 0.28 25.07 1.68
CA LEU A 59 -0.43 26.33 1.83
C LEU A 59 -1.57 26.19 2.85
N THR A 60 -2.35 25.12 2.76
CA THR A 60 -3.44 24.82 3.71
C THR A 60 -2.92 24.66 5.14
N SER A 61 -1.81 23.94 5.32
CA SER A 61 -1.24 23.73 6.67
C SER A 61 -0.70 25.01 7.30
N LYS A 62 -0.24 25.97 6.50
CA LYS A 62 0.25 27.27 6.98
C LYS A 62 -0.84 28.27 7.31
N VAL A 63 -1.99 28.22 6.63
CA VAL A 63 -3.07 29.21 6.81
C VAL A 63 -4.12 28.77 7.83
N GLN A 64 -4.27 27.46 8.07
CA GLN A 64 -5.19 26.94 9.07
C GLN A 64 -4.62 27.09 10.48
N ASP A 65 -5.51 27.32 11.46
CA ASP A 65 -5.11 27.26 12.86
C ASP A 65 -4.76 25.82 13.25
N SER A 66 -3.75 25.66 14.09
CA SER A 66 -3.24 24.33 14.45
C SER A 66 -4.29 23.43 15.11
N THR A 67 -5.21 24.01 15.88
CA THR A 67 -6.24 23.24 16.60
C THR A 67 -7.25 22.66 15.62
N GLY A 68 -7.80 23.49 14.73
CA GLY A 68 -8.71 23.07 13.67
C GLY A 68 -8.05 22.10 12.70
N PHE A 69 -6.78 22.35 12.34
CA PHE A 69 -6.00 21.45 11.49
C PHE A 69 -5.88 20.05 12.10
N ILE A 70 -5.45 19.94 13.36
CA ILE A 70 -5.28 18.63 14.04
C ILE A 70 -6.64 17.95 14.23
N CYS A 71 -7.67 18.67 14.69
CA CYS A 71 -9.01 18.10 14.89
C CYS A 71 -9.59 17.54 13.60
N LYS A 72 -9.40 18.23 12.46
CA LYS A 72 -9.84 17.75 11.15
C LYS A 72 -9.20 16.42 10.79
N HIS A 73 -7.89 16.26 11.02
CA HIS A 73 -7.17 15.03 10.72
C HIS A 73 -7.54 13.90 11.69
N ALA A 74 -7.69 14.20 12.99
CA ALA A 74 -8.15 13.23 13.99
C ALA A 74 -9.55 12.70 13.68
N LEU A 75 -10.40 13.48 13.01
CA LEU A 75 -11.76 13.09 12.61
C LEU A 75 -11.85 12.55 11.18
N ALA A 76 -10.74 12.47 10.43
CA ALA A 76 -10.73 12.05 9.03
C ALA A 76 -11.24 10.62 8.80
N PHE A 77 -11.21 9.77 9.84
CA PHE A 77 -11.79 8.43 9.84
C PHE A 77 -13.29 8.41 9.46
N ASN A 78 -14.01 9.50 9.73
CA ASN A 78 -15.42 9.66 9.35
C ASN A 78 -15.58 9.73 7.82
N VAL A 79 -14.60 10.30 7.10
CA VAL A 79 -14.61 10.36 5.64
C VAL A 79 -14.42 8.96 5.06
N SER A 80 -13.46 8.20 5.57
CA SER A 80 -13.24 6.79 5.17
C SER A 80 -14.49 5.94 5.38
N SER A 81 -15.15 6.09 6.53
CA SER A 81 -16.42 5.41 6.84
C SER A 81 -17.55 5.84 5.88
N ALA A 82 -17.64 7.13 5.56
CA ALA A 82 -18.65 7.65 4.64
C ALA A 82 -18.45 7.15 3.21
N ILE A 83 -17.21 7.06 2.72
CA ILE A 83 -16.90 6.48 1.41
C ILE A 83 -17.37 5.03 1.36
N ARG A 84 -17.15 4.25 2.43
CA ARG A 84 -17.64 2.88 2.50
C ARG A 84 -19.16 2.80 2.40
N VAL A 85 -19.89 3.66 3.11
CA VAL A 85 -21.35 3.73 3.00
C VAL A 85 -21.78 4.03 1.56
N ALA A 86 -21.08 4.94 0.86
CA ALA A 86 -21.39 5.23 -0.54
C ALA A 86 -21.15 4.02 -1.46
N VAL A 87 -20.05 3.30 -1.27
CA VAL A 87 -19.74 2.09 -2.05
C VAL A 87 -20.73 0.98 -1.73
N GLU A 88 -20.94 0.63 -0.45
CA GLU A 88 -21.80 -0.49 -0.05
C GLU A 88 -23.29 -0.21 -0.23
N GLY A 89 -23.71 1.05 -0.18
CA GLY A 89 -25.06 1.47 -0.55
C GLY A 89 -25.29 1.59 -2.05
N HIS A 90 -24.30 1.26 -2.89
CA HIS A 90 -24.34 1.35 -4.36
C HIS A 90 -24.76 2.75 -4.85
N ILE A 91 -24.35 3.80 -4.13
CA ILE A 91 -24.79 5.18 -4.37
C ILE A 91 -24.31 5.71 -5.73
N PRO A 92 -23.04 5.49 -6.17
CA PRO A 92 -22.62 5.86 -7.50
C PRO A 92 -23.50 5.27 -8.60
N GLU A 93 -23.84 3.98 -8.48
CA GLU A 93 -24.70 3.27 -9.43
C GLU A 93 -26.13 3.83 -9.42
N ILE A 94 -26.71 4.06 -8.24
CA ILE A 94 -28.06 4.65 -8.08
C ILE A 94 -28.14 6.04 -8.72
N LEU A 95 -27.10 6.85 -8.59
CA LEU A 95 -27.04 8.21 -9.11
C LEU A 95 -26.68 8.27 -10.60
N ARG A 96 -26.13 7.19 -11.19
CA ARG A 96 -25.68 7.18 -12.58
C ARG A 96 -26.78 7.57 -13.58
N PRO A 97 -28.02 7.02 -13.51
CA PRO A 97 -29.09 7.39 -14.43
C PRO A 97 -29.57 8.83 -14.26
N ALA A 98 -29.43 9.39 -13.05
CA ALA A 98 -29.85 10.75 -12.74
C ALA A 98 -28.89 11.83 -13.29
N GLY A 99 -27.66 11.44 -13.67
CA GLY A 99 -26.68 12.33 -14.29
C GLY A 99 -26.38 13.58 -13.45
N PRO A 100 -26.07 14.73 -14.08
CA PRO A 100 -25.69 15.95 -13.37
C PRO A 100 -26.84 16.63 -12.63
N THR A 101 -28.10 16.31 -12.95
CA THR A 101 -29.26 16.86 -12.25
C THR A 101 -29.41 16.29 -10.84
N GLY A 102 -28.86 15.09 -10.60
CA GLY A 102 -28.91 14.41 -9.32
C GLY A 102 -30.28 13.84 -8.96
N MET A 103 -30.37 13.28 -7.76
CA MET A 103 -31.55 12.60 -7.22
C MET A 103 -31.84 13.12 -5.80
N ASP A 104 -33.12 13.16 -5.42
CA ASP A 104 -33.54 13.54 -4.07
C ASP A 104 -33.12 12.48 -3.04
N ILE A 105 -32.72 12.93 -1.85
CA ILE A 105 -32.27 12.04 -0.77
C ILE A 105 -33.30 10.97 -0.38
N GLN A 106 -34.60 11.24 -0.49
CA GLN A 106 -35.63 10.26 -0.19
C GLN A 106 -35.61 9.10 -1.18
N GLU A 107 -35.42 9.40 -2.47
CA GLU A 107 -35.37 8.38 -3.52
C GLU A 107 -34.07 7.57 -3.43
N ILE A 108 -32.93 8.22 -3.18
CA ILE A 108 -31.66 7.53 -2.98
C ILE A 108 -31.79 6.56 -1.80
N ALA A 109 -32.29 7.06 -0.66
CA ALA A 109 -32.47 6.27 0.55
C ALA A 109 -33.43 5.10 0.37
N GLN A 110 -34.51 5.26 -0.41
CA GLN A 110 -35.41 4.17 -0.76
C GLN A 110 -34.71 3.09 -1.59
N LYS A 111 -33.88 3.48 -2.56
CA LYS A 111 -33.17 2.54 -3.45
C LYS A 111 -32.10 1.71 -2.70
N CYS A 112 -31.40 2.31 -1.74
CA CYS A 112 -30.40 1.63 -0.92
C CYS A 112 -30.90 1.15 0.45
N ASP A 113 -32.20 1.28 0.73
CA ASP A 113 -32.83 0.85 2.00
C ASP A 113 -32.18 1.47 3.24
N ALA A 114 -31.91 2.77 3.16
CA ALA A 114 -31.29 3.55 4.22
C ALA A 114 -32.28 4.53 4.86
N ASN A 115 -31.96 4.98 6.07
CA ASN A 115 -32.66 6.12 6.65
C ASN A 115 -32.22 7.42 5.93
N PRO A 116 -33.14 8.22 5.37
CA PRO A 116 -32.80 9.38 4.56
C PRO A 116 -32.03 10.45 5.33
N LEU A 117 -32.34 10.67 6.62
CA LEU A 117 -31.64 11.67 7.44
C LEU A 117 -30.20 11.25 7.75
N ARG A 118 -29.97 9.95 7.99
CA ARG A 118 -28.61 9.42 8.22
C ARG A 118 -27.80 9.46 6.93
N LEU A 119 -28.38 9.05 5.81
CA LEU A 119 -27.72 9.09 4.51
C LEU A 119 -27.40 10.52 4.06
N GLU A 120 -28.29 11.49 4.32
CA GLU A 120 -28.05 12.90 4.02
C GLU A 120 -26.77 13.41 4.69
N ARG A 121 -26.55 13.04 5.96
CA ARG A 121 -25.35 13.44 6.72
C ARG A 121 -24.07 12.87 6.10
N VAL A 122 -24.12 11.60 5.66
CA VAL A 122 -23.01 10.92 4.97
C VAL A 122 -22.70 11.62 3.64
N LEU A 123 -23.70 11.80 2.78
CA LEU A 123 -23.49 12.41 1.47
C LEU A 123 -23.05 13.87 1.57
N ARG A 124 -23.56 14.62 2.55
CA ARG A 124 -23.13 16.00 2.79
C ARG A 124 -21.65 16.09 3.22
N LEU A 125 -21.17 15.13 4.01
CA LEU A 125 -19.73 15.02 4.33
C LEU A 125 -18.90 14.70 3.08
N LEU A 126 -19.37 13.81 2.21
CA LEU A 126 -18.65 13.47 0.97
C LEU A 126 -18.68 14.61 -0.05
N VAL A 127 -19.75 15.41 -0.11
CA VAL A 127 -19.82 16.64 -0.91
C VAL A 127 -18.78 17.65 -0.42
N SER A 128 -18.62 17.84 0.89
CA SER A 128 -17.58 18.76 1.42
C SER A 128 -16.15 18.28 1.19
N HIS A 129 -15.97 17.01 0.82
CA HIS A 129 -14.70 16.40 0.40
C HIS A 129 -14.60 16.21 -1.12
N HIS A 130 -15.50 16.82 -1.90
CA HIS A 130 -15.53 16.76 -3.36
C HIS A 130 -15.70 15.36 -3.94
N ILE A 131 -16.26 14.40 -3.19
CA ILE A 131 -16.53 13.03 -3.65
C ILE A 131 -17.92 12.91 -4.29
N PHE A 132 -18.83 13.86 -4.05
CA PHE A 132 -20.11 14.03 -4.77
C PHE A 132 -20.40 15.53 -5.00
N THR A 133 -21.49 15.87 -5.68
CA THR A 133 -22.02 17.25 -5.74
C THR A 133 -23.45 17.32 -5.22
N SER A 134 -23.90 18.50 -4.79
CA SER A 134 -25.28 18.77 -4.40
C SER A 134 -25.85 19.90 -5.27
N PRO A 135 -26.50 19.57 -6.40
CA PRO A 135 -26.97 20.58 -7.35
C PRO A 135 -28.16 21.39 -6.81
N LYS A 136 -28.94 20.81 -5.88
CA LYS A 136 -30.08 21.45 -5.22
C LYS A 136 -30.15 20.99 -3.76
N LYS A 137 -30.85 21.73 -2.90
CA LYS A 137 -31.06 21.36 -1.50
C LYS A 137 -31.59 19.92 -1.41
N ARG A 138 -30.88 19.06 -0.68
CA ARG A 138 -31.19 17.62 -0.48
C ARG A 138 -31.13 16.75 -1.74
N TRP A 139 -30.57 17.27 -2.83
CA TRP A 139 -30.29 16.51 -4.04
C TRP A 139 -28.79 16.25 -4.14
N PHE A 140 -28.43 15.07 -4.61
CA PHE A 140 -27.04 14.65 -4.78
C PHE A 140 -26.81 14.10 -6.18
N ALA A 141 -25.63 14.38 -6.75
CA ALA A 141 -25.23 13.91 -8.06
C ALA A 141 -23.80 13.36 -8.03
N ASN A 142 -23.53 12.48 -8.98
CA ASN A 142 -22.19 11.99 -9.23
C ASN A 142 -21.26 13.09 -9.76
N ASN A 143 -19.99 13.04 -9.37
CA ASN A 143 -18.90 13.79 -10.00
C ASN A 143 -17.79 12.82 -10.45
N ARG A 144 -16.66 13.35 -10.95
CA ARG A 144 -15.55 12.50 -11.43
C ARG A 144 -14.99 11.53 -10.37
N HIS A 145 -15.06 11.88 -9.08
CA HIS A 145 -14.50 11.09 -7.99
C HIS A 145 -15.47 10.01 -7.53
N SER A 146 -16.77 10.31 -7.35
CA SER A 146 -17.75 9.25 -7.08
C SER A 146 -17.88 8.28 -8.25
N LEU A 147 -17.78 8.75 -9.50
CA LEU A 147 -17.81 7.86 -10.66
C LEU A 147 -16.60 6.93 -10.73
N ALA A 148 -15.48 7.25 -10.07
CA ALA A 148 -14.38 6.31 -9.95
C ALA A 148 -14.74 5.11 -9.05
N LEU A 149 -15.73 5.26 -8.16
CA LEU A 149 -16.27 4.20 -7.29
C LEU A 149 -17.38 3.38 -7.97
N ASP A 150 -17.73 3.71 -9.21
CA ASP A 150 -18.77 3.04 -9.96
C ASP A 150 -18.27 1.71 -10.56
N THR A 151 -18.96 0.61 -10.29
CA THR A 151 -18.58 -0.74 -10.75
C THR A 151 -18.84 -1.00 -12.25
N GLY A 152 -19.62 -0.14 -12.91
CA GLY A 152 -20.15 -0.34 -14.26
C GLY A 152 -21.40 -1.21 -14.35
N LYS A 153 -21.87 -1.78 -13.23
CA LYS A 153 -23.10 -2.60 -13.14
C LYS A 153 -24.32 -1.73 -12.88
N SER A 154 -25.52 -2.20 -13.20
CA SER A 154 -26.73 -1.49 -12.77
C SER A 154 -26.96 -1.68 -11.27
N ALA A 155 -27.62 -0.71 -10.61
CA ALA A 155 -27.91 -0.82 -9.18
C ALA A 155 -28.88 -1.98 -8.89
N GLU A 156 -29.75 -2.31 -9.85
CA GLU A 156 -30.74 -3.38 -9.76
C GLU A 156 -30.12 -4.78 -9.86
N GLU A 157 -28.97 -4.92 -10.54
CA GLU A 157 -28.22 -6.18 -10.65
C GLU A 157 -27.31 -6.43 -9.45
N LEU A 158 -27.08 -5.42 -8.60
CA LEU A 158 -26.15 -5.54 -7.49
C LEU A 158 -26.85 -6.16 -6.27
N PRO A 159 -26.30 -7.26 -5.71
CA PRO A 159 -26.83 -7.86 -4.50
C PRO A 159 -26.69 -6.87 -3.33
N ARG A 160 -27.66 -6.91 -2.41
CA ARG A 160 -27.64 -6.14 -1.16
C ARG A 160 -26.76 -6.77 -0.09
N GLU A 161 -26.65 -8.09 -0.11
CA GLU A 161 -25.81 -8.85 0.81
C GLU A 161 -24.35 -8.83 0.36
N LEU A 162 -23.46 -9.14 1.32
CA LEU A 162 -22.02 -9.20 1.08
C LEU A 162 -21.71 -10.23 -0.02
N ASN A 163 -21.34 -9.76 -1.21
CA ASN A 163 -21.02 -10.62 -2.34
C ASN A 163 -19.80 -10.08 -3.11
N SER A 164 -18.85 -10.99 -3.37
CA SER A 164 -17.66 -10.73 -4.19
C SER A 164 -17.97 -10.36 -5.64
N GLU A 165 -19.10 -10.80 -6.18
CA GLU A 165 -19.48 -10.57 -7.58
C GLU A 165 -19.62 -9.09 -7.89
N LYS A 166 -20.01 -8.25 -6.94
CA LYS A 166 -20.05 -6.78 -7.10
C LYS A 166 -18.77 -6.24 -7.71
N TYR A 167 -17.63 -6.75 -7.23
CA TYR A 167 -16.30 -6.30 -7.61
C TYR A 167 -15.78 -6.94 -8.91
N MET A 168 -16.49 -7.94 -9.44
CA MET A 168 -16.16 -8.57 -10.71
C MET A 168 -16.58 -7.67 -11.86
N GLY A 169 -15.66 -6.90 -12.41
CA GLY A 169 -15.94 -5.96 -13.50
C GLY A 169 -14.67 -5.28 -14.03
N PRO A 170 -14.81 -4.40 -15.04
CA PRO A 170 -13.67 -3.67 -15.58
C PRO A 170 -13.08 -2.66 -14.56
N ASN A 171 -13.90 -2.14 -13.64
CA ASN A 171 -13.44 -1.26 -12.58
C ASN A 171 -13.27 -2.02 -11.26
N THR A 172 -12.03 -2.10 -10.80
CA THR A 172 -11.63 -2.82 -9.58
C THR A 172 -11.44 -1.90 -8.37
N LEU A 173 -11.50 -0.57 -8.55
CA LEU A 173 -11.30 0.39 -7.46
C LEU A 173 -12.27 0.20 -6.28
N PRO A 174 -13.56 -0.11 -6.48
CA PRO A 174 -14.49 -0.32 -5.37
C PRO A 174 -14.05 -1.46 -4.44
N ALA A 175 -13.35 -2.48 -4.96
CA ALA A 175 -12.81 -3.57 -4.16
C ALA A 175 -11.71 -3.08 -3.22
N LEU A 176 -10.77 -2.31 -3.75
CA LEU A 176 -9.67 -1.72 -2.98
C LEU A 176 -10.17 -0.76 -1.91
N ILE A 177 -11.12 0.10 -2.26
CA ILE A 177 -11.71 1.06 -1.31
C ILE A 177 -12.46 0.32 -0.21
N THR A 178 -13.25 -0.70 -0.54
CA THR A 178 -13.97 -1.48 0.47
C THR A 178 -13.02 -2.23 1.39
N HIS A 179 -12.00 -2.90 0.83
CA HIS A 179 -10.95 -3.56 1.61
C HIS A 179 -10.23 -2.59 2.56
N SER A 180 -9.90 -1.40 2.06
CA SER A 180 -9.22 -0.36 2.85
C SER A 180 -10.10 0.24 3.95
N THR A 181 -11.41 0.34 3.71
CA THR A 181 -12.38 0.99 4.63
C THR A 181 -13.16 -0.01 5.50
N ASP A 182 -12.93 -1.31 5.32
CA ASP A 182 -13.47 -2.38 6.16
C ASP A 182 -12.38 -3.03 7.00
N GLU A 183 -11.65 -4.01 6.45
CA GLU A 183 -10.65 -4.76 7.19
C GLU A 183 -9.57 -3.84 7.73
N MET A 184 -8.91 -3.09 6.86
CA MET A 184 -7.76 -2.25 7.27
C MET A 184 -8.20 -1.12 8.19
N PHE A 185 -9.36 -0.52 7.93
CA PHE A 185 -9.87 0.53 8.79
C PHE A 185 -10.16 0.05 10.21
N LYS A 186 -10.78 -1.12 10.37
CA LYS A 186 -10.98 -1.74 11.70
C LYS A 186 -9.66 -2.12 12.35
N SER A 187 -8.70 -2.65 11.58
CA SER A 187 -7.36 -2.95 12.09
C SER A 187 -6.64 -1.70 12.58
N SER A 188 -6.83 -0.56 11.92
CA SER A 188 -6.11 0.68 12.24
C SER A 188 -6.41 1.23 13.64
N SER A 189 -7.56 0.93 14.23
CA SER A 189 -7.88 1.39 15.59
C SER A 189 -7.04 0.70 16.67
N HIS A 190 -6.33 -0.39 16.34
CA HIS A 190 -5.46 -1.11 17.26
C HIS A 190 -3.97 -0.76 17.10
N LEU A 191 -3.64 0.22 16.24
CA LEU A 191 -2.24 0.61 15.99
C LEU A 191 -1.54 1.11 17.25
N THR A 192 -2.23 1.89 18.07
CA THR A 192 -1.64 2.51 19.27
C THR A 192 -1.15 1.44 20.24
N GLU A 193 -1.99 0.46 20.53
CA GLU A 193 -1.69 -0.66 21.42
C GLU A 193 -0.56 -1.51 20.82
N CYS A 194 -0.65 -1.89 19.54
CA CYS A 194 0.37 -2.71 18.90
C CYS A 194 1.76 -2.05 18.87
N ILE A 195 1.83 -0.73 18.63
CA ILE A 195 3.09 0.01 18.49
C ILE A 195 3.71 0.40 19.84
N LEU A 196 2.89 0.74 20.85
CA LEU A 196 3.41 1.27 22.12
C LEU A 196 3.60 0.21 23.20
N GLU A 197 2.93 -0.95 23.09
CA GLU A 197 3.08 -2.03 24.06
C GLU A 197 4.41 -2.80 23.82
N PRO A 198 5.31 -2.91 24.81
CA PRO A 198 6.62 -3.54 24.63
C PRO A 198 6.60 -4.99 24.12
N SER A 199 5.54 -5.74 24.44
CA SER A 199 5.39 -7.14 24.06
C SER A 199 5.03 -7.33 22.58
N SER A 200 4.19 -6.45 22.01
CA SER A 200 3.79 -6.49 20.59
C SER A 200 4.66 -5.61 19.69
N SER A 201 5.16 -4.48 20.19
CA SER A 201 5.93 -3.49 19.40
C SER A 201 7.25 -4.02 18.83
N ARG A 202 7.79 -5.07 19.42
CA ARG A 202 9.02 -5.76 18.98
C ARG A 202 8.74 -7.05 18.21
N SER A 203 7.48 -7.44 18.15
CA SER A 203 7.02 -8.66 17.51
C SER A 203 6.58 -8.34 16.08
N PHE A 204 7.29 -8.90 15.11
CA PHE A 204 6.88 -8.88 13.71
C PHE A 204 6.04 -10.13 13.37
N PHE A 205 5.51 -10.84 14.36
CA PHE A 205 4.69 -12.02 14.10
C PHE A 205 3.28 -11.62 13.67
N GLY A 206 2.77 -12.22 12.60
CA GLY A 206 1.49 -11.84 12.00
C GLY A 206 0.27 -12.09 12.91
N ASP A 207 0.39 -13.00 13.87
CA ASP A 207 -0.60 -13.32 14.90
C ASP A 207 -0.75 -12.24 15.98
N GLN A 208 0.16 -11.26 16.03
CA GLN A 208 0.09 -10.08 16.91
C GLN A 208 -0.07 -8.76 16.12
N SER A 209 -0.48 -8.86 14.86
CA SER A 209 -0.76 -7.69 14.01
C SER A 209 -2.00 -6.90 14.47
N PRO A 210 -2.11 -5.60 14.13
CA PRO A 210 -3.33 -4.83 14.35
C PRO A 210 -4.58 -5.52 13.76
N PHE A 211 -4.40 -6.24 12.64
CA PHE A 211 -5.45 -7.10 12.09
C PHE A 211 -5.86 -8.24 13.03
N SER A 212 -4.89 -9.02 13.53
CA SER A 212 -5.17 -10.14 14.43
C SER A 212 -5.95 -9.68 15.68
N HIS A 213 -5.57 -8.54 16.24
CA HIS A 213 -6.25 -7.92 17.37
C HIS A 213 -7.68 -7.47 17.03
N ALA A 214 -7.87 -6.73 15.94
CA ALA A 214 -9.17 -6.18 15.58
C ALA A 214 -10.22 -7.24 15.22
N PHE A 215 -9.78 -8.40 14.74
CA PHE A 215 -10.66 -9.51 14.36
C PHE A 215 -10.61 -10.67 15.35
N GLU A 216 -9.88 -10.54 16.46
CA GLU A 216 -9.74 -11.55 17.53
C GLU A 216 -9.37 -12.94 17.00
N THR A 217 -8.47 -12.98 16.00
CA THR A 217 -8.21 -14.22 15.26
C THR A 217 -7.04 -15.02 15.81
N GLY A 218 -6.05 -14.37 16.43
CA GLY A 218 -4.80 -15.01 16.85
C GLY A 218 -3.97 -15.57 15.68
N MET A 219 -4.16 -15.05 14.47
CA MET A 219 -3.46 -15.49 13.25
C MET A 219 -3.23 -14.33 12.29
N ASP A 220 -2.38 -14.56 11.30
CA ASP A 220 -2.14 -13.58 10.26
C ASP A 220 -3.32 -13.45 9.28
N PHE A 221 -3.40 -12.27 8.64
CA PHE A 221 -4.45 -11.93 7.69
C PHE A 221 -4.63 -12.96 6.56
N ARG A 222 -3.54 -13.54 6.04
CA ARG A 222 -3.64 -14.48 4.91
C ARG A 222 -4.21 -15.81 5.35
N THR A 223 -3.80 -16.31 6.52
CA THR A 223 -4.39 -17.52 7.11
C THR A 223 -5.88 -17.29 7.36
N PHE A 224 -6.25 -16.13 7.91
CA PHE A 224 -7.65 -15.78 8.13
C PHE A 224 -8.50 -15.84 6.86
N LEU A 225 -8.03 -15.25 5.75
CA LEU A 225 -8.76 -15.28 4.47
C LEU A 225 -9.02 -16.69 3.91
N GLN A 226 -8.40 -17.73 4.48
CA GLN A 226 -8.46 -19.12 3.99
C GLN A 226 -9.36 -20.04 4.81
N LEU A 227 -9.87 -19.61 5.97
CA LEU A 227 -10.48 -20.54 6.94
C LEU A 227 -11.93 -20.96 6.66
N SER A 228 -12.72 -20.17 5.92
CA SER A 228 -14.15 -20.51 5.73
C SER A 228 -14.76 -19.96 4.44
N TYR A 229 -15.94 -20.48 4.10
CA TYR A 229 -16.79 -19.99 3.01
C TYR A 229 -17.11 -18.49 3.17
N ASP A 230 -17.38 -18.03 4.39
CA ASP A 230 -17.64 -16.61 4.66
C ASP A 230 -16.44 -15.71 4.33
N GLN A 231 -15.22 -16.27 4.37
CA GLN A 231 -14.00 -15.55 3.96
C GLN A 231 -13.76 -15.59 2.46
N GLU A 232 -14.43 -16.46 1.70
CA GLU A 232 -14.27 -16.52 0.24
C GLU A 232 -14.62 -15.18 -0.42
N VAL A 233 -15.62 -14.48 0.11
CA VAL A 233 -16.00 -13.14 -0.38
C VAL A 233 -14.89 -12.13 -0.12
N ARG A 234 -14.29 -12.14 1.08
CA ARG A 234 -13.16 -11.27 1.42
C ARG A 234 -11.92 -11.61 0.61
N LEU A 235 -11.62 -12.89 0.40
CA LEU A 235 -10.50 -13.34 -0.40
C LEU A 235 -10.64 -12.88 -1.86
N LYS A 236 -11.81 -13.06 -2.48
CA LYS A 236 -12.08 -12.57 -3.84
C LYS A 236 -11.99 -11.05 -3.93
N ARG A 237 -12.52 -10.33 -2.93
CA ARG A 237 -12.40 -8.87 -2.83
C ARG A 237 -10.93 -8.44 -2.70
N PHE A 238 -10.16 -9.09 -1.84
CA PHE A 238 -8.73 -8.82 -1.63
C PHE A 238 -7.94 -9.04 -2.93
N ILE A 239 -8.18 -10.14 -3.65
CA ILE A 239 -7.50 -10.41 -4.93
C ILE A 239 -7.83 -9.31 -5.96
N THR A 240 -9.09 -8.89 -6.03
CA THR A 240 -9.52 -7.79 -6.91
C THR A 240 -8.93 -6.43 -6.47
N ALA A 241 -8.82 -6.20 -5.17
CA ALA A 241 -8.18 -5.01 -4.61
C ALA A 241 -6.69 -4.95 -4.97
N THR A 242 -5.98 -6.07 -4.86
CA THR A 242 -4.57 -6.21 -5.25
C THR A 242 -4.38 -6.02 -6.75
N GLU A 243 -5.29 -6.51 -7.59
CA GLU A 243 -5.34 -6.18 -9.03
C GLU A 243 -5.43 -4.66 -9.23
N CYS A 244 -6.35 -3.99 -8.54
CA CYS A 244 -6.50 -2.54 -8.63
C CYS A 244 -5.21 -1.82 -8.23
N LEU A 245 -4.66 -2.17 -7.07
CA LEU A 245 -3.44 -1.57 -6.54
C LEU A 245 -2.25 -1.75 -7.50
N SER A 246 -2.21 -2.87 -8.21
CA SER A 246 -1.19 -3.13 -9.22
C SER A 246 -1.20 -2.12 -10.38
N ARG A 247 -2.37 -1.53 -10.68
CA ARG A 247 -2.56 -0.53 -11.75
C ARG A 247 -2.38 0.90 -11.27
N ILE A 248 -2.56 1.18 -9.98
CA ILE A 248 -2.44 2.54 -9.43
C ILE A 248 -1.00 3.05 -9.59
N GLY A 249 -0.82 4.16 -10.31
CA GLY A 249 0.50 4.72 -10.62
C GLY A 249 1.31 3.90 -11.63
N ALA A 250 0.75 2.83 -12.18
CA ALA A 250 1.30 2.08 -13.30
C ALA A 250 0.59 2.54 -14.58
N SER A 251 1.12 3.59 -15.22
CA SER A 251 1.00 3.67 -16.67
C SER A 251 1.73 2.45 -17.27
N ASP A 252 1.48 2.09 -18.53
CA ASP A 252 2.25 1.05 -19.24
C ASP A 252 3.78 1.25 -19.17
N GLN A 253 4.23 2.44 -18.72
CA GLN A 253 5.62 2.77 -18.42
C GLN A 253 6.23 2.00 -17.23
N GLY A 254 5.42 1.50 -16.28
CA GLY A 254 5.92 0.74 -15.11
C GLY A 254 6.72 -0.52 -15.46
N LEU A 255 6.60 -0.99 -16.71
CA LEU A 255 7.34 -2.14 -17.24
C LEU A 255 8.30 -1.75 -18.37
N SER A 256 8.38 -0.48 -18.78
CA SER A 256 9.23 -0.05 -19.91
C SER A 256 10.71 0.04 -19.56
N GLY A 257 11.08 -0.06 -18.28
CA GLY A 257 12.47 -0.01 -17.84
C GLY A 257 13.31 -1.21 -18.30
N TYR A 258 12.66 -2.34 -18.62
CA TYR A 258 13.29 -3.54 -19.16
C TYR A 258 12.78 -3.84 -20.57
N ASN A 259 13.71 -4.14 -21.49
CA ASN A 259 13.34 -4.51 -22.86
C ASN A 259 12.98 -6.00 -22.94
N TRP A 260 11.73 -6.33 -22.61
CA TRP A 260 11.19 -7.70 -22.62
C TRP A 260 11.34 -8.44 -23.95
N GLY A 261 11.41 -7.72 -25.08
CA GLY A 261 11.63 -8.31 -26.40
C GLY A 261 12.96 -9.05 -26.53
N THR A 262 13.96 -8.68 -25.71
CA THR A 262 15.28 -9.32 -25.70
C THR A 262 15.26 -10.74 -25.14
N ILE A 263 14.22 -11.13 -24.39
CA ILE A 263 14.07 -12.50 -23.87
C ILE A 263 13.83 -13.50 -25.02
N GLY A 264 13.19 -13.07 -26.12
CA GLY A 264 12.90 -13.92 -27.26
C GLY A 264 12.01 -15.12 -26.90
N ASN A 265 12.53 -16.33 -27.08
CA ASN A 265 11.89 -17.60 -26.70
C ASN A 265 12.29 -18.10 -25.29
N GLY A 266 12.95 -17.24 -24.51
CA GLY A 266 13.40 -17.53 -23.15
C GLY A 266 12.25 -17.72 -22.16
N LEU A 267 12.60 -18.31 -21.02
CA LEU A 267 11.68 -18.56 -19.91
C LEU A 267 11.70 -17.37 -18.93
N MET A 268 10.53 -16.81 -18.68
CA MET A 268 10.26 -15.92 -17.56
C MET A 268 9.48 -16.69 -16.49
N VAL A 269 9.89 -16.54 -15.22
CA VAL A 269 9.12 -17.01 -14.07
C VAL A 269 8.57 -15.79 -13.37
N ASP A 270 7.25 -15.65 -13.33
CA ASP A 270 6.52 -14.62 -12.58
C ASP A 270 6.27 -15.17 -11.17
N VAL A 271 7.04 -14.66 -10.20
CA VAL A 271 7.16 -15.19 -8.84
C VAL A 271 6.19 -14.43 -7.94
N GLY A 272 5.22 -15.12 -7.34
CA GLY A 272 4.16 -14.48 -6.56
C GLY A 272 3.25 -13.61 -7.44
N GLY A 273 3.00 -14.06 -8.68
CA GLY A 273 2.35 -13.24 -9.70
C GLY A 273 0.83 -13.08 -9.54
N GLY A 274 0.24 -13.62 -8.47
CA GLY A 274 -1.20 -13.64 -8.26
C GLY A 274 -1.91 -14.41 -9.36
N VAL A 275 -3.00 -13.84 -9.89
CA VAL A 275 -3.69 -14.40 -11.06
C VAL A 275 -2.99 -14.10 -12.40
N GLY A 276 -1.91 -13.31 -12.39
CA GLY A 276 -1.05 -13.07 -13.56
C GLY A 276 -1.52 -11.95 -14.50
N HIS A 277 -2.09 -10.85 -13.99
CA HIS A 277 -2.50 -9.71 -14.82
C HIS A 277 -1.35 -9.12 -15.65
N VAL A 278 -0.17 -8.98 -15.04
CA VAL A 278 1.02 -8.47 -15.72
C VAL A 278 1.57 -9.51 -16.71
N ALA A 279 1.69 -10.77 -16.28
CA ALA A 279 2.04 -11.88 -17.16
C ALA A 279 1.12 -12.01 -18.39
N LEU A 280 -0.19 -11.77 -18.24
CA LEU A 280 -1.15 -11.76 -19.34
C LEU A 280 -0.82 -10.67 -20.37
N SER A 281 -0.52 -9.45 -19.92
CA SER A 281 -0.11 -8.35 -20.79
C SER A 281 1.19 -8.68 -21.54
N LEU A 282 2.20 -9.18 -20.82
CA LEU A 282 3.47 -9.60 -21.41
C LEU A 282 3.30 -10.76 -22.40
N ALA A 283 2.47 -11.75 -22.10
CA ALA A 283 2.20 -12.89 -22.98
C ALA A 283 1.53 -12.48 -24.30
N ARG A 284 0.71 -11.41 -24.29
CA ARG A 284 0.07 -10.86 -25.48
C ARG A 284 1.04 -10.04 -26.31
N SER A 285 1.82 -9.18 -25.66
CA SER A 285 2.80 -8.29 -26.32
C SER A 285 4.01 -9.04 -26.88
N TYR A 286 4.39 -10.18 -26.28
CA TYR A 286 5.56 -10.96 -26.67
C TYR A 286 5.20 -12.42 -26.98
N PRO A 287 4.74 -12.74 -28.21
CA PRO A 287 4.22 -14.07 -28.56
C PRO A 287 5.21 -15.23 -28.44
N ARG A 288 6.52 -14.95 -28.43
CA ARG A 288 7.58 -15.97 -28.26
C ARG A 288 7.95 -16.20 -26.80
N LEU A 289 7.60 -15.29 -25.89
CA LEU A 289 7.93 -15.38 -24.47
C LEU A 289 7.21 -16.58 -23.84
N ARG A 290 7.98 -17.40 -23.11
CA ARG A 290 7.44 -18.48 -22.28
C ARG A 290 7.34 -18.01 -20.85
N ILE A 291 6.23 -18.29 -20.18
CA ILE A 291 5.96 -17.83 -18.82
C ILE A 291 5.61 -19.03 -17.94
N VAL A 292 6.20 -19.09 -16.75
CA VAL A 292 5.67 -19.86 -15.62
C VAL A 292 5.16 -18.86 -14.61
N LEU A 293 3.86 -18.87 -14.34
CA LEU A 293 3.25 -18.09 -13.27
C LEU A 293 3.24 -18.95 -12.01
N GLN A 294 3.96 -18.51 -10.99
CA GLN A 294 4.06 -19.19 -9.70
C GLN A 294 3.34 -18.40 -8.60
N ASP A 295 2.49 -19.09 -7.86
CA ASP A 295 1.85 -18.58 -6.64
C ASP A 295 1.40 -19.77 -5.78
N ARG A 296 0.77 -19.52 -4.64
CA ARG A 296 0.19 -20.57 -3.79
C ARG A 296 -0.92 -21.33 -4.53
N ALA A 297 -1.15 -22.58 -4.16
CA ALA A 297 -2.05 -23.49 -4.88
C ALA A 297 -3.47 -22.92 -5.04
N GLU A 298 -4.01 -22.31 -3.99
CA GLU A 298 -5.31 -21.67 -3.93
C GLU A 298 -5.43 -20.45 -4.86
N VAL A 299 -4.34 -19.71 -5.06
CA VAL A 299 -4.29 -18.58 -6.00
C VAL A 299 -4.22 -19.10 -7.43
N ILE A 300 -3.48 -20.19 -7.66
CA ILE A 300 -3.37 -20.82 -8.98
C ILE A 300 -4.71 -21.36 -9.47
N VAL A 301 -5.61 -21.84 -8.60
CA VAL A 301 -6.99 -22.20 -8.98
C VAL A 301 -7.72 -20.99 -9.60
N GLN A 302 -7.57 -19.81 -9.02
CA GLN A 302 -8.18 -18.59 -9.54
C GLN A 302 -7.49 -18.09 -10.80
N ALA A 303 -6.16 -18.23 -10.87
CA ALA A 303 -5.39 -17.96 -12.09
C ALA A 303 -5.87 -18.82 -13.25
N GLN A 304 -6.16 -20.11 -13.04
CA GLN A 304 -6.70 -20.99 -14.08
C GLN A 304 -8.02 -20.45 -14.66
N ALA A 305 -8.96 -20.03 -13.81
CA ALA A 305 -10.21 -19.44 -14.26
C ALA A 305 -9.98 -18.12 -15.04
N PHE A 306 -9.08 -17.26 -14.54
CA PHE A 306 -8.71 -16.00 -15.19
C PHE A 306 -8.09 -16.24 -16.58
N TRP A 307 -7.08 -17.10 -16.68
CA TRP A 307 -6.40 -17.37 -17.94
C TRP A 307 -7.30 -18.11 -18.95
N GLN A 308 -8.16 -19.01 -18.50
CA GLN A 308 -9.14 -19.68 -19.35
C GLN A 308 -10.11 -18.69 -20.00
N LYS A 309 -10.51 -17.65 -19.26
CA LYS A 309 -11.39 -16.58 -19.75
C LYS A 309 -10.67 -15.62 -20.70
N HIS A 310 -9.41 -15.26 -20.41
CA HIS A 310 -8.74 -14.13 -21.06
C HIS A 310 -7.72 -14.52 -22.14
N PHE A 311 -7.05 -15.67 -22.04
CA PHE A 311 -6.06 -16.12 -23.03
C PHE A 311 -5.83 -17.65 -23.03
N PRO A 312 -6.87 -18.47 -23.23
CA PRO A 312 -6.82 -19.93 -23.05
C PRO A 312 -5.77 -20.62 -23.93
N GLN A 313 -5.57 -20.12 -25.15
CA GLN A 313 -4.61 -20.67 -26.11
C GLN A 313 -3.15 -20.61 -25.63
N ALA A 314 -2.80 -19.64 -24.77
CA ALA A 314 -1.45 -19.55 -24.23
C ALA A 314 -1.16 -20.66 -23.21
N VAL A 315 -2.19 -21.07 -22.46
CA VAL A 315 -2.12 -22.17 -21.49
C VAL A 315 -2.18 -23.51 -22.21
N SER A 316 -3.11 -23.68 -23.16
CA SER A 316 -3.26 -24.94 -23.91
C SER A 316 -2.01 -25.27 -24.74
N SER A 317 -1.32 -24.26 -25.27
CA SER A 317 -0.05 -24.44 -25.98
C SER A 317 1.16 -24.62 -25.06
N LYS A 318 0.97 -24.63 -23.72
CA LYS A 318 2.01 -24.66 -22.69
C LYS A 318 3.04 -23.53 -22.80
N ARG A 319 2.67 -22.42 -23.45
CA ARG A 319 3.50 -21.22 -23.48
C ARG A 319 3.43 -20.48 -22.15
N VAL A 320 2.27 -20.54 -21.50
CA VAL A 320 2.05 -20.11 -20.13
C VAL A 320 1.74 -21.35 -19.30
N ILE A 321 2.49 -21.57 -18.23
CA ILE A 321 2.26 -22.65 -17.26
C ILE A 321 1.87 -21.99 -15.94
N LEU A 322 0.76 -22.43 -15.36
CA LEU A 322 0.31 -22.00 -14.05
C LEU A 322 0.74 -23.05 -13.03
N GLU A 323 1.53 -22.66 -12.04
CA GLU A 323 2.24 -23.59 -11.17
C GLU A 323 2.10 -23.19 -9.71
N ALA A 324 1.63 -24.13 -8.88
CA ALA A 324 1.65 -23.95 -7.44
C ALA A 324 3.10 -24.02 -6.95
N HIS A 325 3.57 -22.98 -6.27
CA HIS A 325 4.90 -22.92 -5.68
C HIS A 325 4.89 -22.04 -4.43
N ASN A 326 5.50 -22.54 -3.36
CA ASN A 326 5.74 -21.77 -2.15
C ASN A 326 7.06 -21.00 -2.29
N LEU A 327 7.01 -19.69 -2.13
CA LEU A 327 8.16 -18.78 -2.26
C LEU A 327 9.33 -19.11 -1.32
N PHE A 328 9.05 -19.81 -0.21
CA PHE A 328 10.04 -20.19 0.79
C PHE A 328 10.78 -21.48 0.45
N ASP A 329 10.24 -22.27 -0.48
CA ASP A 329 10.86 -23.51 -0.94
C ASP A 329 11.93 -23.21 -1.99
N VAL A 330 12.81 -24.18 -2.20
CA VAL A 330 13.83 -24.10 -3.25
C VAL A 330 13.15 -23.90 -4.60
N GLN A 331 13.62 -22.91 -5.36
CA GLN A 331 13.12 -22.66 -6.71
C GLN A 331 13.54 -23.82 -7.62
N ASN A 332 12.59 -24.49 -8.26
CA ASN A 332 12.82 -25.71 -9.04
C ASN A 332 12.99 -25.47 -10.55
N ARG A 333 12.63 -24.29 -11.07
CA ARG A 333 12.82 -23.96 -12.48
C ARG A 333 14.28 -23.58 -12.75
N ARG A 334 14.88 -24.24 -13.75
CA ARG A 334 16.25 -23.99 -14.24
C ARG A 334 16.21 -23.43 -15.66
N GLY A 335 17.31 -22.83 -16.11
CA GLY A 335 17.39 -22.19 -17.43
C GLY A 335 16.49 -20.95 -17.56
N VAL A 336 16.14 -20.33 -16.43
CA VAL A 336 15.32 -19.12 -16.37
C VAL A 336 16.12 -17.94 -16.91
N ARG A 337 15.53 -17.19 -17.85
CA ARG A 337 16.12 -15.95 -18.36
C ARG A 337 15.79 -14.77 -17.47
N VAL A 338 14.55 -14.72 -16.99
CA VAL A 338 14.08 -13.65 -16.11
C VAL A 338 13.24 -14.22 -14.97
N PHE A 339 13.65 -13.95 -13.73
CA PHE A 339 12.72 -13.95 -12.60
C PHE A 339 12.08 -12.57 -12.53
N PHE A 340 10.75 -12.52 -12.51
CA PHE A 340 9.99 -11.28 -12.33
C PHE A 340 9.32 -11.33 -10.96
N VAL A 341 9.58 -10.31 -10.15
CA VAL A 341 9.07 -10.19 -8.78
C VAL A 341 8.45 -8.80 -8.66
N ARG A 342 7.15 -8.70 -8.36
CA ARG A 342 6.46 -7.42 -8.28
C ARG A 342 5.50 -7.36 -7.10
N PHE A 343 5.72 -6.41 -6.20
CA PHE A 343 4.93 -6.24 -4.97
C PHE A 343 4.87 -7.49 -4.10
N VAL A 344 5.98 -8.23 -4.05
CA VAL A 344 6.06 -9.49 -3.29
C VAL A 344 6.89 -9.29 -2.04
N ILE A 345 8.10 -8.74 -2.17
CA ILE A 345 9.02 -8.66 -1.02
C ILE A 345 8.57 -7.61 0.01
N ARG A 346 7.77 -6.61 -0.40
CA ARG A 346 7.11 -5.66 0.51
C ARG A 346 6.16 -6.31 1.51
N GLU A 347 5.71 -7.53 1.24
CA GLU A 347 4.79 -8.24 2.12
C GLU A 347 5.47 -8.93 3.31
N TRP A 348 6.81 -8.94 3.33
CA TRP A 348 7.61 -9.72 4.27
C TRP A 348 8.65 -8.86 4.97
N ASN A 349 9.10 -9.29 6.16
CA ASN A 349 10.27 -8.72 6.81
C ASN A 349 11.57 -8.98 6.01
N ASP A 350 12.67 -8.34 6.43
CA ASP A 350 13.93 -8.36 5.67
C ASP A 350 14.52 -9.76 5.54
N GLU A 351 14.56 -10.53 6.63
CA GLU A 351 15.11 -11.89 6.63
C GLU A 351 14.35 -12.80 5.65
N THR A 352 13.03 -12.72 5.67
CA THR A 352 12.16 -13.52 4.80
C THR A 352 12.26 -13.06 3.35
N ALA A 353 12.30 -11.76 3.09
CA ALA A 353 12.49 -11.21 1.75
C ALA A 353 13.85 -11.61 1.15
N VAL A 354 14.93 -11.55 1.93
CA VAL A 354 16.26 -12.04 1.52
C VAL A 354 16.21 -13.53 1.21
N LYS A 355 15.54 -14.35 2.03
CA LYS A 355 15.38 -15.80 1.78
C LYS A 355 14.70 -16.06 0.43
N ILE A 356 13.59 -15.38 0.14
CA ILE A 356 12.88 -15.52 -1.14
C ILE A 356 13.82 -15.17 -2.30
N LEU A 357 14.49 -14.02 -2.23
CA LEU A 357 15.41 -13.57 -3.30
C LEU A 357 16.62 -14.50 -3.46
N LYS A 358 17.11 -15.10 -2.37
CA LYS A 358 18.22 -16.06 -2.37
C LYS A 358 17.83 -17.38 -3.05
N ASN A 359 16.64 -17.90 -2.79
CA ASN A 359 16.12 -19.08 -3.50
C ASN A 359 16.14 -18.87 -5.03
N LEU A 360 15.87 -17.64 -5.50
CA LEU A 360 15.92 -17.29 -6.92
C LEU A 360 17.36 -17.18 -7.44
N SER A 361 18.30 -16.61 -6.67
CA SER A 361 19.70 -16.52 -7.10
C SER A 361 20.37 -17.89 -7.17
N GLU A 362 20.05 -18.81 -6.26
CA GLU A 362 20.55 -20.19 -6.27
C GLU A 362 20.04 -21.01 -7.48
N ALA A 363 18.86 -20.67 -8.02
CA ALA A 363 18.33 -21.26 -9.24
C ALA A 363 18.85 -20.60 -10.54
N SER A 364 19.66 -19.54 -10.42
CA SER A 364 20.07 -18.69 -11.52
C SER A 364 21.39 -19.10 -12.18
N SER A 365 21.56 -18.66 -13.42
CA SER A 365 22.84 -18.70 -14.15
C SER A 365 23.39 -17.28 -14.33
N SER A 366 24.62 -17.14 -14.83
CA SER A 366 25.22 -15.83 -15.12
C SER A 366 24.43 -15.03 -16.16
N SER A 367 23.58 -15.70 -16.94
CA SER A 367 22.70 -15.11 -17.93
C SER A 367 21.30 -14.76 -17.40
N THR A 368 20.97 -15.17 -16.18
CA THR A 368 19.66 -14.93 -15.56
C THR A 368 19.59 -13.51 -15.01
N LYS A 369 18.45 -12.86 -15.24
CA LYS A 369 18.13 -11.56 -14.66
C LYS A 369 17.02 -11.68 -13.63
N LEU A 370 17.07 -10.82 -12.62
CA LEU A 370 15.93 -10.53 -11.76
C LEU A 370 15.41 -9.14 -12.12
N ILE A 371 14.10 -9.05 -12.31
CA ILE A 371 13.40 -7.78 -12.49
C ILE A 371 12.49 -7.62 -11.27
N LEU A 372 12.94 -6.79 -10.32
CA LEU A 372 12.21 -6.47 -9.11
C LEU A 372 11.45 -5.15 -9.31
N VAL A 373 10.15 -5.14 -9.02
CA VAL A 373 9.30 -3.94 -9.10
C VAL A 373 8.61 -3.71 -7.76
N GLU A 374 9.00 -2.63 -7.10
CA GLU A 374 8.46 -2.23 -5.79
C GLU A 374 8.11 -0.74 -5.76
N ARG A 375 7.40 -0.31 -4.71
CA ARG A 375 7.29 1.11 -4.38
C ARG A 375 8.44 1.47 -3.45
N THR A 376 9.09 2.60 -3.70
CA THR A 376 10.14 3.12 -2.81
C THR A 376 9.63 4.31 -2.02
N VAL A 377 9.81 4.29 -0.70
CA VAL A 377 9.33 5.37 0.21
C VAL A 377 10.16 6.65 0.11
N THR A 378 11.45 6.55 -0.27
CA THR A 378 12.31 7.72 -0.50
C THR A 378 12.39 8.11 -1.97
N ASN A 379 12.54 9.42 -2.21
CA ASN A 379 12.87 9.93 -3.53
C ASN A 379 14.36 9.81 -3.78
N TRP A 380 14.70 9.63 -5.06
CA TRP A 380 16.09 9.56 -5.50
C TRP A 380 16.28 10.41 -6.74
N SER A 381 17.43 11.09 -6.76
CA SER A 381 17.95 11.79 -7.92
C SER A 381 19.25 11.14 -8.42
N GLN A 382 19.72 11.57 -9.60
CA GLN A 382 21.04 11.20 -10.09
C GLN A 382 22.16 11.61 -9.10
N GLU A 383 22.00 12.76 -8.42
CA GLU A 383 22.93 13.24 -7.39
C GLU A 383 22.84 12.39 -6.12
N SER A 384 21.64 12.05 -5.66
CA SER A 384 21.42 11.15 -4.50
C SER A 384 22.02 9.76 -4.76
N VAL A 385 21.99 9.27 -6.01
CA VAL A 385 22.69 8.03 -6.39
C VAL A 385 24.20 8.19 -6.28
N ASN A 386 24.76 9.31 -6.74
CA ASN A 386 26.18 9.60 -6.70
C ASN A 386 26.70 9.79 -5.26
N ASP A 387 25.92 10.44 -4.41
CA ASP A 387 26.27 10.70 -3.00
C ASP A 387 25.89 9.56 -2.06
N CYS A 388 25.29 8.49 -2.58
CA CYS A 388 24.85 7.36 -1.78
C CYS A 388 26.03 6.70 -1.06
N PRO A 389 25.97 6.51 0.27
CA PRO A 389 27.02 5.81 1.02
C PRO A 389 27.34 4.42 0.45
N LEU A 390 26.37 3.73 -0.15
CA LEU A 390 26.54 2.43 -0.80
C LEU A 390 27.54 2.45 -1.97
N GLN A 391 27.76 3.60 -2.62
CA GLN A 391 28.80 3.71 -3.66
C GLN A 391 30.19 3.46 -3.10
N THR A 392 30.43 3.91 -1.86
CA THR A 392 31.70 3.67 -1.16
C THR A 392 31.90 2.20 -0.80
N TRP A 393 30.81 1.44 -0.65
CA TRP A 393 30.79 0.00 -0.36
C TRP A 393 30.82 -0.89 -1.61
N GLU A 394 31.09 -0.31 -2.79
CA GLU A 394 31.20 -0.98 -4.11
C GLU A 394 29.91 -1.52 -4.74
N ILE A 395 28.78 -1.53 -4.02
CA ILE A 395 27.53 -2.19 -4.45
C ILE A 395 26.91 -1.50 -5.69
N LEU A 396 27.08 -0.17 -5.82
CA LEU A 396 26.46 0.64 -6.86
C LEU A 396 27.40 1.11 -7.99
N LYS A 397 28.70 0.81 -7.94
CA LYS A 397 29.74 1.40 -8.82
C LYS A 397 29.45 1.26 -10.33
N ASP A 398 28.70 0.23 -10.75
CA ASP A 398 28.40 -0.07 -12.15
C ASP A 398 26.90 0.08 -12.53
N VAL A 399 26.08 0.68 -11.66
CA VAL A 399 24.63 0.78 -11.90
C VAL A 399 24.35 1.83 -12.97
N LYS A 400 23.63 1.43 -14.02
CA LYS A 400 23.15 2.33 -15.08
C LYS A 400 21.80 2.92 -14.70
N LEU A 401 21.65 4.22 -14.90
CA LEU A 401 20.35 4.88 -14.83
C LEU A 401 19.84 5.12 -16.26
N SER A 402 18.52 4.97 -16.48
CA SER A 402 17.95 5.35 -17.79
C SER A 402 18.16 6.84 -18.05
N GLN A 403 18.34 7.24 -19.32
CA GLN A 403 18.49 8.66 -19.71
C GLN A 403 17.31 9.54 -19.28
N HIS A 404 16.17 8.92 -18.96
CA HIS A 404 14.96 9.55 -18.44
C HIS A 404 14.65 9.05 -17.02
N VAL A 405 15.67 8.84 -16.16
CA VAL A 405 15.47 9.01 -14.71
C VAL A 405 15.37 10.52 -14.45
N GLN A 406 14.39 11.14 -15.09
CA GLN A 406 13.76 12.33 -14.55
C GLN A 406 12.71 11.74 -13.63
N SER A 407 13.12 11.46 -12.40
CA SER A 407 12.14 11.58 -11.35
C SER A 407 11.69 13.04 -11.38
N SER A 408 10.45 13.33 -11.02
CA SER A 408 10.05 14.69 -10.62
C SER A 408 10.66 15.04 -9.27
N PHE A 409 11.95 14.72 -9.13
CA PHE A 409 12.81 14.67 -7.96
C PHE A 409 14.30 14.56 -8.36
N CYS A 410 14.70 15.00 -9.56
CA CYS A 410 16.12 15.29 -9.76
C CYS A 410 16.47 16.42 -8.79
N HIS A 411 17.46 16.26 -7.91
CA HIS A 411 18.16 17.39 -7.29
C HIS A 411 18.86 18.14 -8.43
N ASP A 412 18.10 18.93 -9.17
CA ASP A 412 18.64 20.17 -9.67
C ASP A 412 18.35 21.20 -8.58
N ALA A 413 19.18 22.22 -8.41
CA ALA A 413 18.97 23.27 -7.41
C ALA A 413 17.61 23.99 -7.58
N ALA A 414 16.92 23.74 -8.70
CA ALA A 414 15.58 24.20 -9.04
C ALA A 414 14.42 23.27 -8.60
N HIS A 415 14.71 22.08 -8.04
CA HIS A 415 13.67 21.10 -7.71
C HIS A 415 12.96 21.42 -6.38
N PRO A 416 11.63 21.58 -6.35
CA PRO A 416 10.93 22.00 -5.13
C PRO A 416 10.95 20.90 -4.06
N GLN A 417 11.66 21.14 -2.96
CA GLN A 417 11.70 20.29 -1.74
C GLN A 417 10.31 19.89 -1.22
N ILE A 418 9.28 20.71 -1.51
CA ILE A 418 7.88 20.47 -1.14
C ILE A 418 7.33 19.11 -1.64
N LEU A 419 7.79 18.63 -2.79
CA LEU A 419 7.38 17.33 -3.32
C LEU A 419 7.95 16.18 -2.48
N GLU A 420 9.08 16.38 -1.81
CA GLU A 420 9.73 15.37 -0.96
C GLU A 420 9.00 15.24 0.38
N GLU A 421 8.52 16.36 0.94
CA GLU A 421 7.91 16.40 2.27
C GLU A 421 6.40 16.11 2.27
N THR A 422 5.68 16.48 1.19
CA THR A 422 4.21 16.45 1.16
C THR A 422 3.62 15.90 -0.13
N GLY A 423 4.45 15.57 -1.13
CA GLY A 423 3.99 15.28 -2.49
C GLY A 423 3.33 13.92 -2.68
N ARG A 424 3.40 12.99 -1.72
CA ARG A 424 2.95 11.60 -1.94
C ARG A 424 2.28 10.91 -0.75
N PRO A 425 1.23 11.51 -0.13
CA PRO A 425 0.54 10.91 1.02
C PRO A 425 -0.02 9.51 0.74
N LEU A 426 -0.29 9.15 -0.52
CA LEU A 426 -0.81 7.83 -0.86
C LEU A 426 0.17 6.69 -0.58
N ILE A 427 1.49 6.89 -0.74
CA ILE A 427 2.47 5.80 -0.49
C ILE A 427 2.54 5.52 1.00
N ASP A 428 2.63 6.55 1.83
CA ASP A 428 2.68 6.41 3.28
C ASP A 428 1.42 5.75 3.83
N LEU A 429 0.25 6.06 3.23
CA LEU A 429 -1.01 5.37 3.54
C LEU A 429 -0.98 3.89 3.12
N LEU A 430 -0.38 3.55 1.97
CA LEU A 430 -0.24 2.17 1.51
C LEU A 430 0.78 1.37 2.34
N ASP A 431 1.86 2.01 2.78
CA ASP A 431 2.83 1.41 3.70
C ASP A 431 2.20 1.17 5.08
N SER A 432 1.43 2.15 5.57
CA SER A 432 0.64 1.99 6.80
C SER A 432 -0.31 0.79 6.72
N GLN A 433 -0.89 0.51 5.54
CA GLN A 433 -1.70 -0.71 5.36
C GLN A 433 -0.89 -2.01 5.47
N LEU A 434 0.37 -2.02 5.00
CA LEU A 434 1.23 -3.21 5.14
C LEU A 434 1.50 -3.55 6.61
N MET A 435 1.73 -2.52 7.43
CA MET A 435 1.90 -2.65 8.87
C MET A 435 0.64 -3.23 9.56
N LEU A 436 -0.56 -2.95 9.04
CA LEU A 436 -1.80 -3.50 9.60
C LEU A 436 -1.93 -5.02 9.41
N TYR A 437 -1.39 -5.57 8.32
CA TYR A 437 -1.42 -7.02 8.08
C TYR A 437 -0.42 -7.80 8.94
N GLY A 438 0.68 -7.18 9.35
CA GLY A 438 1.80 -7.86 10.01
C GLY A 438 3.16 -7.25 9.65
N SER A 439 4.11 -8.08 9.22
CA SER A 439 5.52 -7.69 9.06
C SER A 439 5.90 -7.06 7.72
N GLY A 440 4.91 -6.75 6.88
CA GLY A 440 5.14 -6.10 5.60
C GLY A 440 5.53 -4.62 5.77
N ARG A 441 6.34 -4.13 4.83
CA ARG A 441 6.71 -2.73 4.70
C ARG A 441 7.21 -2.41 3.30
N GLU A 442 6.93 -1.19 2.86
CA GLU A 442 7.68 -0.56 1.79
C GLU A 442 9.13 -0.29 2.28
N ARG A 443 10.04 -0.13 1.33
CA ARG A 443 11.47 0.05 1.63
C ARG A 443 12.04 1.23 0.90
N THR A 444 13.10 1.80 1.44
CA THR A 444 13.92 2.73 0.68
C THR A 444 14.64 1.97 -0.44
N LEU A 445 15.12 2.68 -1.45
CA LEU A 445 15.90 2.04 -2.50
C LEU A 445 17.23 1.49 -1.95
N GLU A 446 17.85 2.16 -0.96
CA GLU A 446 19.08 1.71 -0.31
C GLU A 446 18.87 0.34 0.34
N GLU A 447 17.78 0.20 1.08
CA GLU A 447 17.38 -1.06 1.73
C GLU A 447 17.13 -2.16 0.70
N LEU A 448 16.44 -1.85 -0.41
CA LEU A 448 16.22 -2.81 -1.50
C LEU A 448 17.55 -3.25 -2.14
N VAL A 449 18.47 -2.33 -2.39
CA VAL A 449 19.79 -2.62 -2.97
C VAL A 449 20.61 -3.50 -2.03
N LEU A 450 20.64 -3.18 -0.73
CA LEU A 450 21.34 -3.98 0.28
C LEU A 450 20.75 -5.38 0.40
N MET A 451 19.43 -5.49 0.41
CA MET A 451 18.70 -6.75 0.44
C MET A 451 19.02 -7.62 -0.78
N LEU A 452 18.99 -7.04 -1.98
CA LEU A 452 19.38 -7.72 -3.21
C LEU A 452 20.82 -8.22 -3.13
N HIS A 453 21.74 -7.38 -2.65
CA HIS A 453 23.14 -7.76 -2.50
C HIS A 453 23.31 -8.94 -1.52
N ALA A 454 22.64 -8.89 -0.36
CA ALA A 454 22.62 -9.97 0.62
C ALA A 454 22.05 -11.29 0.05
N ALA A 455 21.13 -11.18 -0.91
CA ALA A 455 20.56 -12.31 -1.64
C ALA A 455 21.35 -12.72 -2.89
N ASN A 456 22.61 -12.28 -3.04
CA ASN A 456 23.48 -12.54 -4.19
C ASN A 456 22.95 -12.00 -5.53
N TRP A 457 22.33 -10.82 -5.52
CA TRP A 457 21.95 -10.07 -6.72
C TRP A 457 22.74 -8.77 -6.82
N LYS A 458 23.33 -8.51 -7.99
CA LYS A 458 23.94 -7.23 -8.32
C LYS A 458 22.98 -6.41 -9.17
N VAL A 459 22.63 -5.22 -8.72
CA VAL A 459 21.84 -4.27 -9.50
C VAL A 459 22.69 -3.79 -10.69
N GLU A 460 22.12 -3.82 -11.89
CA GLU A 460 22.75 -3.31 -13.11
C GLU A 460 22.07 -2.06 -13.64
N LYS A 461 20.76 -1.97 -13.45
CA LYS A 461 19.99 -0.82 -13.90
C LYS A 461 18.83 -0.55 -12.96
N ILE A 462 18.56 0.73 -12.73
CA ILE A 462 17.37 1.19 -12.03
C ILE A 462 16.56 2.04 -13.00
N SER A 463 15.26 1.81 -13.06
CA SER A 463 14.34 2.54 -13.90
C SER A 463 13.10 2.93 -13.12
N ARG A 464 12.77 4.21 -13.16
CA ARG A 464 11.60 4.81 -12.51
C ARG A 464 10.93 5.72 -13.54
N PRO A 465 9.78 5.32 -14.11
CA PRO A 465 9.14 6.11 -15.15
C PRO A 465 8.44 7.33 -14.56
N GLY A 466 8.89 8.51 -14.96
CA GLY A 466 8.26 9.80 -14.65
C GLY A 466 8.06 10.05 -13.15
N THR A 467 6.89 10.57 -12.78
CA THR A 467 6.50 10.81 -11.37
C THR A 467 5.98 9.52 -10.70
N SER A 468 6.28 8.32 -11.21
CA SER A 468 5.82 7.11 -10.54
C SER A 468 6.61 6.87 -9.25
N SER A 469 5.97 6.30 -8.24
CA SER A 469 6.67 5.71 -7.09
C SER A 469 7.19 4.30 -7.36
N LEU A 470 6.87 3.77 -8.53
CA LEU A 470 7.26 2.43 -8.96
C LEU A 470 8.70 2.45 -9.43
N THR A 471 9.52 1.68 -8.74
CA THR A 471 10.93 1.53 -9.04
C THR A 471 11.17 0.12 -9.55
N GLN A 472 11.74 0.02 -10.75
CA GLN A 472 12.16 -1.24 -11.35
C GLN A 472 13.68 -1.38 -11.21
N LEU A 473 14.11 -2.41 -10.48
CA LEU A 473 15.51 -2.81 -10.36
C LEU A 473 15.77 -4.02 -11.27
N ILE A 474 16.72 -3.86 -12.17
CA ILE A 474 17.20 -4.90 -13.08
C ILE A 474 18.52 -5.41 -12.54
N CYS A 475 18.56 -6.67 -12.16
CA CYS A 475 19.68 -7.29 -11.46
C CYS A 475 20.23 -8.49 -12.24
N LYS A 476 21.50 -8.80 -12.02
CA LYS A 476 22.14 -10.07 -12.40
C LYS A 476 22.48 -10.88 -11.15
N ALA A 477 22.46 -12.20 -11.27
CA ALA A 477 22.91 -13.07 -10.20
C ALA A 477 24.43 -12.90 -9.99
N ILE A 478 24.85 -12.84 -8.73
CA ILE A 478 26.25 -12.95 -8.30
C ILE A 478 26.52 -14.44 -8.13
N ILE A 479 27.15 -15.04 -9.13
CA ILE A 479 27.61 -16.43 -9.01
C ILE A 479 28.98 -16.41 -8.38
N LYS A 480 29.04 -16.78 -7.11
CA LYS A 480 30.30 -17.00 -6.39
C LYS A 480 30.88 -18.33 -6.88
N SER A 481 32.18 -18.36 -7.16
CA SER A 481 32.89 -19.64 -7.34
C SER A 481 32.86 -20.43 -6.01
N GLU A 482 33.03 -21.76 -6.05
CA GLU A 482 33.09 -22.59 -4.82
C GLU A 482 34.13 -22.05 -3.82
N ASP A 483 35.24 -21.48 -4.32
CA ASP A 483 36.32 -20.88 -3.52
C ASP A 483 35.94 -19.54 -2.86
N GLU A 484 35.02 -18.75 -3.43
CA GLU A 484 34.58 -17.47 -2.86
C GLU A 484 33.55 -17.65 -1.74
N MET A 485 32.82 -18.77 -1.73
CA MET A 485 31.80 -19.07 -0.72
C MET A 485 32.39 -19.35 0.67
N GLU A 486 33.63 -19.86 0.77
CA GLU A 486 34.33 -20.03 2.06
C GLU A 486 34.72 -18.70 2.72
N SER A 487 34.91 -17.62 1.93
CA SER A 487 35.34 -16.31 2.45
C SER A 487 34.23 -15.43 3.05
N ILE A 488 32.95 -15.77 2.82
CA ILE A 488 31.79 -14.96 3.24
C ILE A 488 30.93 -15.72 4.28
N GLY A 489 31.60 -16.55 5.08
CA GLY A 489 31.06 -17.21 6.28
C GLY A 489 31.47 -16.56 7.60
N GLY A 490 31.97 -15.31 7.57
CA GLY A 490 32.50 -14.58 8.72
C GLY A 490 31.43 -14.04 9.68
N TRP A 491 30.68 -14.91 10.34
CA TRP A 491 30.29 -14.70 11.74
C TRP A 491 31.27 -15.46 12.63
N GLU A 492 32.55 -15.09 12.57
CA GLU A 492 33.49 -15.54 13.59
C GLU A 492 33.41 -14.60 14.79
N LYS A 493 33.04 -15.18 15.94
CA LYS A 493 33.40 -14.66 17.26
C LYS A 493 34.85 -14.18 17.19
N LYS A 494 35.12 -12.94 17.61
CA LYS A 494 36.49 -12.52 17.93
C LYS A 494 37.10 -13.54 18.88
N ALA A 495 37.94 -14.44 18.36
CA ALA A 495 38.90 -15.16 19.16
C ALA A 495 39.91 -14.12 19.61
N ALA A 496 39.97 -13.86 20.92
CA ALA A 496 41.03 -13.08 21.51
C ALA A 496 42.35 -13.83 21.29
N VAL A 497 43.14 -13.38 20.31
CA VAL A 497 44.49 -13.89 20.11
C VAL A 497 45.38 -13.27 21.19
N VAL A 498 45.68 -14.08 22.21
CA VAL A 498 46.83 -13.87 23.08
C VAL A 498 48.07 -14.15 22.24
N SER A 499 48.83 -13.12 21.89
CA SER A 499 50.13 -13.27 21.25
C SER A 499 51.16 -13.74 22.29
N ALA A 500 51.58 -15.00 22.20
CA ALA A 500 52.77 -15.49 22.88
C ALA A 500 54.01 -14.89 22.19
N SER A 501 54.54 -13.81 22.77
CA SER A 501 55.84 -13.24 22.43
C SER A 501 56.89 -13.83 23.37
N SER A 502 57.88 -14.50 22.79
CA SER A 502 59.09 -15.02 23.44
C SER A 502 59.84 -13.95 24.23
N ALA A 503 60.13 -14.21 25.51
CA ALA A 503 60.99 -13.38 26.34
C ALA A 503 62.42 -13.97 26.44
N PRO A 504 63.48 -13.16 26.41
CA PRO A 504 64.79 -13.51 26.96
C PRO A 504 64.90 -13.13 28.46
N PRO A 505 65.87 -13.67 29.21
CA PRO A 505 65.75 -13.88 30.65
C PRO A 505 66.25 -12.68 31.46
N VAL A 506 65.59 -12.39 32.60
CA VAL A 506 66.15 -11.54 33.66
C VAL A 506 65.86 -12.14 35.05
N ASP A 507 66.90 -12.01 35.87
CA ASP A 507 67.27 -12.58 37.17
C ASP A 507 66.29 -12.30 38.34
N PRO A 508 66.26 -13.13 39.41
CA PRO A 508 65.28 -13.09 40.48
C PRO A 508 65.81 -12.33 41.71
N SER A 509 65.16 -11.21 42.09
CA SER A 509 65.17 -10.73 43.48
C SER A 509 64.15 -9.61 43.72
N SER A 510 63.00 -9.95 44.31
CA SER A 510 62.27 -9.18 45.35
C SER A 510 60.82 -9.68 45.47
N ALA A 511 60.52 -10.40 46.55
CA ALA A 511 59.17 -10.76 47.02
C ALA A 511 58.65 -9.68 48.00
N PRO A 512 57.50 -9.83 48.73
CA PRO A 512 56.24 -10.60 48.58
C PRO A 512 54.99 -9.66 48.72
N THR A 513 53.71 -10.04 48.65
CA THR A 513 52.94 -10.78 49.69
C THR A 513 51.47 -10.98 49.24
N ILE A 514 50.91 -12.13 49.61
CA ILE A 514 49.55 -12.65 49.39
C ILE A 514 48.68 -12.40 50.63
N SER A 515 47.40 -12.10 50.46
CA SER A 515 46.32 -12.52 51.38
C SER A 515 45.04 -12.79 50.56
N GLN A 516 44.69 -14.06 50.36
CA GLN A 516 43.69 -14.85 51.10
C GLN A 516 42.24 -14.65 50.62
N LEU A 517 41.79 -15.64 49.84
CA LEU A 517 40.41 -16.15 49.82
C LEU A 517 40.09 -16.82 51.17
N PRO A 518 38.80 -17.10 51.43
CA PRO A 518 38.50 -18.51 51.61
C PRO A 518 37.27 -18.98 50.81
N ASP A 519 37.20 -20.29 50.82
CA ASP A 519 36.59 -21.23 49.88
C ASP A 519 35.55 -22.09 50.64
N GLN A 520 34.81 -22.92 49.91
CA GLN A 520 34.07 -24.13 50.36
C GLN A 520 32.66 -23.95 51.01
N ALA A 521 31.67 -24.85 50.86
CA ALA A 521 31.44 -26.04 50.03
C ALA A 521 30.01 -26.61 50.32
N THR A 522 29.56 -27.55 49.47
CA THR A 522 28.70 -28.76 49.72
C THR A 522 27.17 -28.68 49.95
N ASP A 523 26.46 -29.27 48.97
CA ASP A 523 25.40 -30.32 49.01
C ASP A 523 24.23 -30.33 50.03
N SER A 524 23.00 -30.46 49.50
CA SER A 524 21.95 -31.48 49.82
C SER A 524 20.48 -30.97 49.65
N ALA A 525 19.60 -31.82 49.10
CA ALA A 525 18.12 -31.71 49.09
C ALA A 525 17.52 -32.44 50.35
N PRO A 526 16.23 -32.31 50.77
CA PRO A 526 14.99 -32.72 50.02
C PRO A 526 13.67 -31.96 50.39
N SER A 527 12.53 -32.53 49.96
CA SER A 527 11.09 -32.14 49.97
C SER A 527 10.33 -32.02 51.32
N ASP A 528 9.26 -31.19 51.40
CA ASP A 528 7.83 -31.58 51.65
C ASP A 528 6.82 -30.41 51.99
N GLN A 529 5.63 -30.51 51.35
CA GLN A 529 4.21 -30.22 51.72
C GLN A 529 3.67 -28.94 52.43
N LEU A 530 2.53 -28.41 51.90
CA LEU A 530 1.17 -28.21 52.53
C LEU A 530 0.27 -27.32 51.62
N GLU A 531 -0.90 -27.81 51.12
CA GLU A 531 -2.31 -27.50 51.51
C GLU A 531 -2.73 -26.01 51.46
N SER A 532 -3.96 -25.55 51.15
CA SER A 532 -5.22 -26.00 50.52
C SER A 532 -6.12 -24.75 50.35
N ASP A 533 -7.22 -24.89 49.61
CA ASP A 533 -8.46 -24.09 49.64
C ASP A 533 -8.69 -22.88 48.70
N LEU A 534 -9.49 -23.17 47.66
CA LEU A 534 -10.55 -22.34 47.05
C LEU A 534 -11.79 -22.31 48.00
N PRO A 535 -12.73 -21.34 47.95
CA PRO A 535 -13.74 -21.35 46.89
C PRO A 535 -14.41 -20.01 46.49
N SER A 536 -15.29 -20.20 45.52
CA SER A 536 -16.10 -19.35 44.67
C SER A 536 -17.47 -18.89 45.23
N LEU A 537 -18.08 -17.93 44.51
CA LEU A 537 -19.51 -17.79 44.12
C LEU A 537 -20.54 -17.00 44.99
N THR A 538 -21.30 -16.16 44.27
CA THR A 538 -22.78 -15.88 44.31
C THR A 538 -23.39 -14.62 44.95
N ASN A 539 -24.29 -14.02 44.13
CA ASN A 539 -25.46 -13.15 44.34
C ASN A 539 -25.98 -12.86 45.77
N SER A 540 -26.41 -11.60 46.03
CA SER A 540 -27.83 -11.23 46.26
C SER A 540 -28.00 -9.79 46.81
N THR A 541 -28.94 -9.05 46.19
CA THR A 541 -29.96 -8.09 46.71
C THR A 541 -29.75 -7.18 47.95
N ASP A 542 -30.21 -5.94 47.75
CA ASP A 542 -30.88 -4.97 48.66
C ASP A 542 -30.13 -4.33 49.84
N HIS A 543 -29.99 -2.99 49.79
CA HIS A 543 -30.54 -2.07 50.81
C HIS A 543 -30.38 -0.58 50.40
N GLU A 544 -31.52 0.09 50.30
CA GLU A 544 -31.90 1.44 50.73
C GLU A 544 -30.97 2.67 50.59
N ASP A 545 -31.55 3.69 49.93
CA ASP A 545 -31.21 5.11 49.83
C ASP A 545 -31.41 5.84 51.20
N PRO A 546 -30.82 7.03 51.47
CA PRO A 546 -31.44 8.25 50.94
C PRO A 546 -30.46 9.39 50.58
N GLY A 547 -30.64 9.93 49.37
CA GLY A 547 -31.05 11.31 49.18
C GLY A 547 -29.96 12.37 49.01
N VAL A 548 -29.78 12.84 47.76
CA VAL A 548 -29.57 14.27 47.45
C VAL A 548 -30.24 14.59 46.10
N SER A 549 -31.17 15.53 46.17
CA SER A 549 -31.97 16.15 45.11
C SER A 549 -31.17 17.04 44.16
N LEU A 550 -31.40 16.90 42.85
CA LEU A 550 -31.11 17.91 41.82
C LEU A 550 -32.32 18.11 40.90
N PRO A 551 -32.66 19.35 40.48
CA PRO A 551 -33.93 19.65 39.84
C PRO A 551 -33.94 19.37 38.34
N VAL A 552 -35.02 18.71 37.92
CA VAL A 552 -35.50 18.61 36.54
C VAL A 552 -36.12 19.94 36.13
N THR A 553 -35.77 20.44 34.95
CA THR A 553 -36.49 21.53 34.28
C THR A 553 -37.19 20.95 33.05
N ASP A 554 -38.52 20.93 33.10
CA ASP A 554 -39.40 20.60 31.97
C ASP A 554 -39.82 21.88 31.22
N PRO A 555 -40.18 21.77 29.93
CA PRO A 555 -40.39 22.91 29.05
C PRO A 555 -41.80 23.50 29.17
N GLN A 556 -41.93 24.81 29.03
CA GLN A 556 -43.21 25.51 28.92
C GLN A 556 -43.61 25.75 27.45
N PRO A 557 -44.91 25.78 27.14
CA PRO A 557 -45.47 25.75 25.79
C PRO A 557 -45.70 27.16 25.23
N VAL A 558 -45.83 27.28 23.91
CA VAL A 558 -46.36 28.48 23.25
C VAL A 558 -47.50 28.05 22.32
N ASP A 559 -48.70 28.56 22.60
CA ASP A 559 -49.88 28.43 21.75
C ASP A 559 -50.40 29.81 21.30
N HIS A 560 -51.06 29.78 20.15
CA HIS A 560 -51.43 30.79 19.17
C HIS A 560 -52.15 32.07 19.66
N THR A 561 -52.05 33.18 18.89
CA THR A 561 -53.12 33.65 17.97
C THR A 561 -52.85 35.01 17.27
N GLN A 562 -53.23 35.05 15.97
CA GLN A 562 -53.86 36.13 15.17
C GLN A 562 -53.28 37.56 15.20
N ALA A 563 -53.34 38.40 14.17
CA ALA A 563 -53.73 38.42 12.75
C ALA A 563 -53.44 39.88 12.32
N ASP A 564 -52.99 40.17 11.11
CA ASP A 564 -53.75 41.06 10.21
C ASP A 564 -53.14 41.20 8.81
N GLN A 565 -54.04 41.38 7.86
CA GLN A 565 -53.82 41.58 6.43
C GLN A 565 -53.76 43.07 6.07
N SER A 566 -52.97 43.42 5.05
CA SER A 566 -53.26 44.44 4.02
C SER A 566 -52.10 44.40 3.00
N ALA A 567 -52.33 43.97 1.74
CA ALA A 567 -52.80 44.75 0.58
C ALA A 567 -51.89 45.96 0.30
N MET A 568 -51.38 46.26 -0.90
CA MET A 568 -51.83 45.99 -2.27
C MET A 568 -50.73 46.47 -3.26
N ASP A 569 -50.65 45.85 -4.46
CA ASP A 569 -50.33 46.35 -5.82
C ASP A 569 -49.21 47.42 -6.03
N SER A 570 -48.32 47.38 -7.04
CA SER A 570 -48.53 47.15 -8.49
C SER A 570 -47.19 47.15 -9.28
N GLN A 571 -46.93 46.08 -10.07
CA GLN A 571 -46.65 46.01 -11.55
C GLN A 571 -45.59 46.97 -12.23
N PRO A 572 -45.14 46.75 -13.50
CA PRO A 572 -43.89 46.06 -13.84
C PRO A 572 -42.93 46.85 -14.78
N GLU A 573 -41.77 46.21 -15.05
CA GLU A 573 -40.80 46.25 -16.17
C GLU A 573 -41.01 47.16 -17.41
N PRO A 574 -39.91 47.55 -18.10
CA PRO A 574 -39.02 46.64 -18.86
C PRO A 574 -37.54 46.59 -18.44
#